data_AF-A0A3P5Y9Y6-F1
#
_entry.id   AF-A0A3P5Y9Y6-F1
#
_cell.length_a   1.000
_cell.length_b   1.000
_cell.length_c   1.000
_cell.angle_alpha   90.00
_cell.angle_beta   90.00
_cell.angle_gamma   90.00
#
_symmetry.space_group_name_H-M   'P 1'
#
loop_
_entity.id
_entity.type
_entity.pdbx_description
1 polymer ?
#
loop_
_entity_poly.entity_id
_entity_poly.type
_entity_poly.pdbx_seq_one_letter_code
_entity_poly.pdbx_strand_id
1 'polypeptide(L)'
;MSGSRPSQSSEGSSRRSRHSARIIAQTTVDAKLHADFEESGGSSFDYSTSVRVTTPAVENNQPPRSDKVTTTYLHHIQKGKLIQPFGCLLALDEKTFKVIAYSENAPELLTMASHAVPSVGESPVLGVGTDIRSLFTAPSASALQKALGFGDVSLLNPILVHCRTSAKPFYAIVHRVTGSIIVDFEPVKPYEVPMTAAGALQSYKLAAKAITRLGFSL
;
A
#
# COMPACT_ATOMS: atom_id res chain seq x y z
N MET A 1 19.61 44.85 32.88
CA MET A 1 19.98 43.51 32.39
C MET A 1 18.96 43.11 31.33
N SER A 2 19.36 43.17 30.06
CA SER A 2 18.49 42.93 28.91
C SER A 2 18.61 41.46 28.51
N GLY A 3 17.56 40.68 28.76
CA GLY A 3 17.48 39.28 28.32
C GLY A 3 16.89 39.19 26.91
N SER A 4 17.73 38.83 25.95
CA SER A 4 17.36 38.51 24.57
C SER A 4 16.52 37.22 24.49
N ARG A 5 15.35 37.30 23.87
CA ARG A 5 14.53 36.13 23.49
C ARG A 5 15.17 35.41 22.29
N PRO A 6 15.28 34.08 22.27
CA PRO A 6 15.72 33.36 21.07
C PRO A 6 14.63 33.40 19.99
N SER A 7 15.01 33.82 18.80
CA SER A 7 14.23 33.68 17.56
C SER A 7 13.98 32.21 17.25
N GLN A 8 12.71 31.82 17.06
CA GLN A 8 12.32 30.50 16.58
C GLN A 8 12.88 30.27 15.16
N SER A 9 13.61 29.18 14.97
CA SER A 9 14.31 28.82 13.74
C SER A 9 13.38 28.16 12.70
N SER A 10 13.52 28.60 11.45
CA SER A 10 12.75 28.22 10.26
C SER A 10 13.07 26.83 9.69
N GLU A 11 13.72 25.95 10.46
CA GLU A 11 14.39 24.73 9.98
C GLU A 11 13.44 23.61 9.53
N GLY A 12 12.21 23.58 10.04
CA GLY A 12 11.21 22.56 9.67
C GLY A 12 10.70 22.71 8.23
N SER A 13 10.60 23.94 7.73
CA SER A 13 10.08 24.22 6.39
C SER A 13 11.06 23.84 5.28
N SER A 14 12.36 24.05 5.51
CA SER A 14 13.41 23.83 4.51
C SER A 14 13.70 22.35 4.25
N ARG A 15 13.64 21.51 5.31
CA ARG A 15 13.81 20.05 5.18
C ARG A 15 12.66 19.40 4.41
N ARG A 16 11.42 19.82 4.70
CA ARG A 16 10.22 19.36 3.98
C ARG A 16 10.26 19.82 2.51
N SER A 17 10.64 21.06 2.25
CA SER A 17 10.80 21.58 0.88
C SER A 17 11.88 20.83 0.09
N ARG A 18 13.03 20.53 0.69
CA ARG A 18 14.11 19.75 0.07
C ARG A 18 13.68 18.31 -0.23
N HIS A 19 12.95 17.70 0.70
CA HIS A 19 12.40 16.35 0.52
C HIS A 19 11.40 16.31 -0.65
N SER A 20 10.47 17.26 -0.72
CA SER A 20 9.52 17.39 -1.82
C SER A 20 10.21 17.63 -3.17
N ALA A 21 11.25 18.48 -3.22
CA ALA A 21 12.01 18.73 -4.44
C ALA A 21 12.71 17.45 -4.95
N ARG A 22 13.28 16.65 -4.04
CA ARG A 22 13.92 15.37 -4.40
C ARG A 22 12.92 14.36 -4.96
N ILE A 23 11.72 14.26 -4.35
CA ILE A 23 10.65 13.38 -4.85
C ILE A 23 10.26 13.79 -6.27
N ILE A 24 10.01 15.07 -6.51
CA ILE A 24 9.61 15.58 -7.83
C ILE A 24 10.69 15.29 -8.88
N ALA A 25 11.96 15.51 -8.55
CA ALA A 25 13.07 15.23 -9.46
C ALA A 25 13.13 13.75 -9.82
N GLN A 26 13.03 12.85 -8.83
CA GLN A 26 13.07 11.41 -9.07
C GLN A 26 11.88 10.94 -9.90
N THR A 27 10.66 11.36 -9.55
CA THR A 27 9.45 11.02 -10.31
C THR A 27 9.51 11.49 -11.75
N THR A 28 10.15 12.63 -12.03
CA THR A 28 10.32 13.13 -13.40
C THR A 28 11.24 12.24 -14.21
N VAL A 29 12.35 11.78 -13.62
CA VAL A 29 13.28 10.82 -14.25
C VAL A 29 12.59 9.48 -14.48
N ASP A 30 11.89 8.96 -13.47
CA ASP A 30 11.18 7.67 -13.56
C ASP A 30 10.09 7.71 -14.65
N ALA A 31 9.36 8.82 -14.76
CA ALA A 31 8.35 9.01 -15.79
C ALA A 31 8.93 8.98 -17.20
N LYS A 32 10.12 9.58 -17.39
CA LYS A 32 10.83 9.55 -18.67
C LYS A 32 11.31 8.15 -19.00
N LEU A 33 11.93 7.47 -18.04
CA LEU A 33 12.37 6.08 -18.20
C LEU A 33 11.21 5.15 -18.58
N HIS A 34 10.06 5.31 -17.94
CA HIS A 34 8.88 4.53 -18.25
C HIS A 34 8.35 4.81 -19.67
N ALA A 35 8.30 6.08 -20.08
CA ALA A 35 7.88 6.44 -21.44
C ALA A 35 8.81 5.85 -22.51
N ASP A 36 10.12 5.98 -22.33
CA ASP A 36 11.12 5.47 -23.27
C ASP A 36 11.06 3.92 -23.34
N PHE A 37 10.78 3.25 -22.22
CA PHE A 37 10.56 1.80 -22.19
C PHE A 37 9.31 1.36 -22.96
N GLU A 38 8.17 2.02 -22.72
CA GLU A 38 6.92 1.70 -23.42
C GLU A 38 7.05 1.95 -24.92
N GLU A 39 7.74 3.02 -25.34
CA GLU A 39 8.03 3.30 -26.75
C GLU A 39 8.87 2.20 -27.41
N SER A 40 9.79 1.58 -26.67
CA SER A 40 10.60 0.47 -27.17
C SER A 40 9.84 -0.85 -27.38
N GLY A 41 8.57 -0.91 -26.93
CA GLY A 41 7.73 -2.12 -27.02
C GLY A 41 8.30 -3.32 -26.25
N GLY A 42 9.19 -3.09 -25.28
CA GLY A 42 9.79 -4.12 -24.42
C GLY A 42 10.87 -4.99 -25.08
N SER A 43 11.27 -4.71 -26.33
CA SER A 43 12.17 -5.59 -27.10
C SER A 43 13.65 -5.18 -27.05
N SER A 44 13.96 -3.89 -26.90
CA SER A 44 15.34 -3.39 -26.85
C SER A 44 15.46 -2.09 -26.05
N PHE A 45 15.35 -2.19 -24.72
CA PHE A 45 15.54 -1.05 -23.83
C PHE A 45 16.81 -1.20 -22.99
N ASP A 46 17.77 -0.29 -23.20
CA ASP A 46 19.03 -0.25 -22.44
C ASP A 46 18.96 0.79 -21.31
N TYR A 47 18.67 0.31 -20.09
CA TYR A 47 18.63 1.14 -18.88
C TYR A 47 19.95 1.89 -18.62
N SER A 48 21.10 1.34 -19.03
CA SER A 48 22.40 1.95 -18.76
C SER A 48 22.62 3.25 -19.54
N THR A 49 21.99 3.38 -20.72
CA THR A 49 22.04 4.59 -21.54
C THR A 49 21.18 5.71 -20.98
N SER A 50 20.04 5.35 -20.37
CA SER A 50 19.05 6.28 -19.86
C SER A 50 19.38 6.83 -18.46
N VAL A 51 20.26 6.14 -17.72
CA VAL A 51 20.72 6.55 -16.37
C VAL A 51 22.08 7.29 -16.42
N ARG A 52 22.64 7.57 -17.61
CA ARG A 52 23.86 8.37 -17.73
C ARG A 52 23.65 9.72 -17.06
N VAL A 53 24.29 9.87 -15.90
CA VAL A 53 24.26 11.02 -15.02
C VAL A 53 24.44 12.28 -15.87
N THR A 54 23.37 13.07 -15.95
CA THR A 54 23.47 14.48 -16.31
C THR A 54 24.42 15.09 -15.28
N THR A 55 25.68 15.29 -15.69
CA THR A 55 26.52 16.31 -15.05
C THR A 55 25.66 17.57 -15.00
N PRO A 56 25.69 18.37 -13.91
CA PRO A 56 24.82 19.53 -13.80
C PRO A 56 25.26 20.54 -14.85
N ALA A 57 24.73 20.38 -16.07
CA ALA A 57 24.74 21.41 -17.07
C ALA A 57 23.97 22.57 -16.45
N VAL A 58 24.62 23.72 -16.48
CA VAL A 58 24.08 25.01 -16.07
C VAL A 58 22.89 25.31 -16.99
N GLU A 59 21.75 24.70 -16.74
CA GLU A 59 20.50 25.04 -17.39
C GLU A 59 19.61 25.71 -16.34
N ASN A 60 19.46 27.02 -16.58
CA ASN A 60 18.51 27.98 -16.05
C ASN A 60 17.59 27.52 -14.91
N ASN A 61 17.54 28.37 -13.88
CA ASN A 61 16.57 28.44 -12.79
C ASN A 61 15.09 28.50 -13.27
N GLN A 62 14.61 27.51 -14.00
CA GLN A 62 13.19 27.25 -14.15
C GLN A 62 12.77 26.28 -13.05
N PRO A 63 11.71 26.59 -12.27
CA PRO A 63 11.18 25.64 -11.31
C PRO A 63 10.81 24.35 -12.07
N PRO A 64 11.02 23.16 -11.49
CA PRO A 64 10.66 21.89 -12.11
C PRO A 64 9.14 21.89 -12.33
N ARG A 65 8.73 22.30 -13.53
CA ARG A 65 7.33 22.36 -13.93
C ARG A 65 7.00 20.95 -14.36
N SER A 66 5.99 20.34 -13.73
CA SER A 66 5.58 18.97 -14.05
C SER A 66 5.28 18.86 -15.54
N ASP A 67 6.06 18.04 -16.25
CA ASP A 67 5.87 17.79 -17.67
C ASP A 67 4.66 16.87 -17.89
N LYS A 68 4.03 16.94 -19.07
CA LYS A 68 2.86 16.12 -19.44
C LYS A 68 3.16 14.62 -19.25
N VAL A 69 4.39 14.19 -19.52
CA VAL A 69 4.87 12.82 -19.30
C VAL A 69 4.78 12.44 -17.82
N THR A 70 5.28 13.28 -16.92
CA THR A 70 5.23 13.04 -15.46
C THR A 70 3.80 12.97 -14.95
N THR A 71 2.91 13.85 -15.44
CA THR A 71 1.49 13.82 -15.05
C THR A 71 0.79 12.55 -15.53
N THR A 72 1.11 12.07 -16.73
CA THR A 72 0.53 10.85 -17.30
C THR A 72 1.01 9.62 -16.55
N TYR A 73 2.32 9.56 -16.23
CA TYR A 73 2.91 8.51 -15.42
C TYR A 73 2.31 8.45 -14.01
N LEU A 74 2.22 9.58 -13.32
CA LEU A 74 1.60 9.66 -12.00
C LEU A 74 0.13 9.27 -12.02
N HIS A 75 -0.61 9.69 -13.05
CA HIS A 75 -1.99 9.27 -13.22
C HIS A 75 -2.11 7.76 -13.38
N HIS A 76 -1.25 7.13 -14.19
CA HIS A 76 -1.22 5.67 -14.34
C HIS A 76 -0.82 4.94 -13.07
N ILE A 77 0.12 5.46 -12.27
CA ILE A 77 0.47 4.82 -10.98
C ILE A 77 -0.68 4.96 -9.97
N GLN A 78 -1.25 6.15 -9.85
CA GLN A 78 -2.29 6.42 -8.85
C GLN A 78 -3.64 5.78 -9.19
N LYS A 79 -3.91 5.55 -10.48
CA LYS A 79 -5.19 5.01 -10.98
C LYS A 79 -5.00 3.75 -11.81
N GLY A 80 -3.83 3.12 -11.73
CA GLY A 80 -3.54 1.84 -12.33
C GLY A 80 -4.45 0.81 -11.69
N LYS A 81 -5.48 0.38 -12.41
CA LYS A 81 -6.49 -0.57 -11.91
C LYS A 81 -5.98 -2.02 -11.92
N LEU A 82 -4.68 -2.20 -11.75
CA LEU A 82 -4.00 -3.49 -11.77
C LEU A 82 -3.38 -3.71 -10.39
N ILE A 83 -3.55 -4.92 -9.88
CA ILE A 83 -2.90 -5.38 -8.65
C ILE A 83 -1.98 -6.55 -8.97
N GLN A 84 -1.03 -6.82 -8.07
CA GLN A 84 -0.22 -8.01 -8.17
C GLN A 84 -1.06 -9.25 -7.80
N PRO A 85 -0.88 -10.40 -8.49
CA PRO A 85 -1.76 -11.55 -8.35
C PRO A 85 -1.53 -12.37 -7.08
N PHE A 86 -0.52 -12.05 -6.26
CA PHE A 86 -0.20 -12.83 -5.06
C PHE A 86 -1.24 -12.67 -3.94
N GLY A 87 -1.99 -11.58 -3.94
CA GLY A 87 -3.05 -11.26 -2.99
C GLY A 87 -4.31 -10.79 -3.70
N CYS A 88 -5.26 -10.27 -2.94
CA CYS A 88 -6.46 -9.62 -3.50
C CYS A 88 -6.77 -8.31 -2.78
N LEU A 89 -7.57 -7.46 -3.43
CA LEU A 89 -7.90 -6.13 -2.93
C LEU A 89 -9.41 -5.96 -2.84
N LEU A 90 -9.90 -5.44 -1.71
CA LEU A 90 -11.27 -4.96 -1.55
C LEU A 90 -11.26 -3.46 -1.25
N ALA A 91 -12.14 -2.73 -1.94
CA ALA A 91 -12.49 -1.36 -1.57
C ALA A 91 -13.85 -1.37 -0.90
N LEU A 92 -13.96 -0.68 0.23
CA LEU A 92 -15.14 -0.62 1.08
C LEU A 92 -15.64 0.82 1.21
N ASP A 93 -16.95 0.97 1.34
CA ASP A 93 -17.55 2.21 1.83
C ASP A 93 -17.19 2.42 3.31
N GLU A 94 -16.75 3.63 3.64
CA GLU A 94 -16.27 3.97 4.99
C GLU A 94 -17.39 3.94 6.05
N LYS A 95 -18.65 4.17 5.65
CA LYS A 95 -19.78 4.24 6.60
C LYS A 95 -20.45 2.88 6.78
N THR A 96 -20.64 2.15 5.69
CA THR A 96 -21.40 0.89 5.71
C THR A 96 -20.52 -0.36 5.76
N PHE A 97 -19.21 -0.25 5.53
CA PHE A 97 -18.27 -1.38 5.39
C PHE A 97 -18.71 -2.40 4.31
N LYS A 98 -19.41 -1.90 3.29
CA LYS A 98 -19.84 -2.71 2.16
C LYS A 98 -18.84 -2.58 1.03
N VAL A 99 -18.64 -3.67 0.29
CA VAL A 99 -17.75 -3.70 -0.86
C VAL A 99 -18.27 -2.76 -1.95
N ILE A 100 -17.44 -1.82 -2.39
CA ILE A 100 -17.71 -0.92 -3.52
C ILE A 100 -16.92 -1.31 -4.78
N ALA A 101 -15.78 -1.96 -4.59
CA ALA A 101 -15.00 -2.57 -5.66
C ALA A 101 -14.16 -3.74 -5.08
N TYR A 102 -13.79 -4.69 -5.93
CA TYR A 102 -12.93 -5.81 -5.56
C TYR A 102 -12.10 -6.24 -6.76
N SER A 103 -10.95 -6.86 -6.52
CA SER A 103 -10.13 -7.44 -7.59
C SER A 103 -10.75 -8.71 -8.14
N GLU A 104 -10.53 -8.99 -9.42
CA GLU A 104 -11.13 -10.14 -10.13
C GLU A 104 -10.87 -11.49 -9.44
N ASN A 105 -9.69 -11.66 -8.84
CA ASN A 105 -9.29 -12.88 -8.12
C ASN A 105 -9.84 -12.97 -6.69
N ALA A 106 -10.47 -11.93 -6.15
CA ALA A 106 -10.91 -11.90 -4.75
C ALA A 106 -11.95 -12.98 -4.40
N PRO A 107 -12.96 -13.27 -5.24
CA PRO A 107 -13.93 -14.32 -4.93
C PRO A 107 -13.27 -15.69 -4.83
N GLU A 108 -12.32 -16.01 -5.71
CA GLU A 108 -11.59 -17.28 -5.69
C GLU A 108 -10.70 -17.42 -4.45
N LEU A 109 -10.04 -16.34 -4.03
CA LEU A 109 -9.15 -16.35 -2.89
C LEU A 109 -9.89 -16.36 -1.54
N LEU A 110 -10.93 -15.55 -1.41
CA LEU A 110 -11.63 -15.33 -0.14
C LEU A 110 -12.83 -16.27 0.07
N THR A 111 -13.38 -16.86 -0.99
CA THR A 111 -14.51 -17.79 -0.92
C THR A 111 -14.12 -19.19 -1.43
N MET A 112 -15.01 -20.18 -1.34
CA MET A 112 -14.72 -21.50 -1.89
C MET A 112 -14.92 -21.48 -3.40
N ALA A 113 -13.87 -21.82 -4.15
CA ALA A 113 -13.97 -22.02 -5.59
C ALA A 113 -15.05 -23.07 -5.89
N SER A 114 -15.89 -22.76 -6.88
CA SER A 114 -17.16 -23.39 -7.26
C SER A 114 -17.11 -24.86 -7.73
N HIS A 115 -16.11 -25.65 -7.31
CA HIS A 115 -15.96 -27.06 -7.67
C HIS A 115 -16.58 -28.04 -6.66
N ALA A 116 -17.12 -27.56 -5.53
CA ALA A 116 -17.99 -28.36 -4.68
C ALA A 116 -19.44 -28.14 -5.09
N VAL A 117 -20.22 -29.23 -5.17
CA VAL A 117 -21.66 -29.20 -5.47
C VAL A 117 -22.33 -28.14 -4.58
N PRO A 118 -23.05 -27.15 -5.14
CA PRO A 118 -23.72 -26.15 -4.34
C PRO A 118 -24.76 -26.84 -3.47
N SER A 119 -24.47 -26.96 -2.17
CA SER A 119 -25.45 -27.37 -1.18
C SER A 119 -26.51 -26.27 -1.11
N VAL A 120 -27.78 -26.66 -1.05
CA VAL A 120 -28.94 -25.76 -0.98
C VAL A 120 -28.84 -24.92 0.31
N GLY A 121 -28.29 -23.72 0.19
CA GLY A 121 -28.05 -22.81 1.31
C GLY A 121 -26.97 -21.78 0.96
N GLU A 122 -27.40 -20.67 0.35
CA GLU A 122 -26.68 -19.41 0.08
C GLU A 122 -25.23 -19.31 0.60
N SER A 123 -24.27 -19.72 -0.22
CA SER A 123 -22.90 -19.22 -0.07
C SER A 123 -22.89 -17.76 -0.53
N PRO A 124 -22.53 -16.78 0.31
CA PRO A 124 -22.50 -15.38 -0.12
C PRO A 124 -21.42 -15.22 -1.18
N VAL A 125 -21.85 -15.05 -2.43
CA VAL A 125 -20.97 -14.67 -3.53
C VAL A 125 -20.44 -13.28 -3.20
N LEU A 126 -19.12 -13.14 -3.14
CA LEU A 126 -18.48 -11.84 -2.97
C LEU A 126 -18.90 -10.94 -4.15
N GLY A 127 -19.53 -9.80 -3.84
CA GLY A 127 -19.99 -8.84 -4.83
C GLY A 127 -20.07 -7.43 -4.27
N VAL A 128 -20.42 -6.47 -5.12
CA VAL A 128 -20.66 -5.08 -4.69
C VAL A 128 -21.88 -5.04 -3.77
N GLY A 129 -21.77 -4.35 -2.64
CA GLY A 129 -22.78 -4.28 -1.61
C GLY A 129 -22.68 -5.36 -0.53
N THR A 130 -21.84 -6.39 -0.73
CA THR A 130 -21.56 -7.42 0.29
C THR A 130 -20.90 -6.78 1.51
N ASP A 131 -21.34 -7.16 2.70
CA ASP A 131 -20.72 -6.74 3.95
C ASP A 131 -19.42 -7.51 4.18
N ILE A 132 -18.30 -6.82 4.41
CA ILE A 132 -17.02 -7.48 4.64
C ILE A 132 -17.05 -8.49 5.81
N ARG A 133 -17.89 -8.24 6.82
CA ARG A 133 -17.99 -9.08 8.02
C ARG A 133 -18.58 -10.46 7.73
N SER A 134 -19.34 -10.61 6.64
CA SER A 134 -19.87 -11.92 6.25
C SER A 134 -18.80 -12.83 5.66
N LEU A 135 -17.71 -12.27 5.11
CA LEU A 135 -16.64 -13.02 4.45
C LEU A 135 -15.72 -13.75 5.44
N PHE A 136 -15.61 -13.25 6.66
CA PHE A 136 -14.66 -13.75 7.65
C PHE A 136 -15.36 -14.42 8.84
N THR A 137 -14.59 -15.20 9.60
CA THR A 137 -15.04 -15.78 10.87
C THR A 137 -15.43 -14.68 11.87
N ALA A 138 -16.29 -15.00 12.84
CA ALA A 138 -16.77 -14.02 13.81
C ALA A 138 -15.65 -13.26 14.56
N PRO A 139 -14.56 -13.91 15.02
CA PRO A 139 -13.43 -13.20 15.63
C PRO A 139 -12.74 -12.24 14.67
N SER A 140 -12.51 -12.66 13.42
CA SER A 140 -11.87 -11.83 12.39
C SER A 140 -12.74 -10.65 11.98
N ALA A 141 -14.06 -10.85 11.87
CA ALA A 141 -15.00 -9.77 11.61
C ALA A 141 -15.02 -8.72 12.75
N SER A 142 -14.97 -9.17 14.00
CA SER A 142 -14.85 -8.28 15.16
C SER A 142 -13.54 -7.50 15.18
N ALA A 143 -12.42 -8.17 14.86
CA ALA A 143 -11.10 -7.53 14.79
C ALA A 143 -11.04 -6.47 13.67
N LEU A 144 -11.53 -6.80 12.48
CA LEU A 144 -11.65 -5.85 11.37
C LEU A 144 -12.53 -4.67 11.76
N GLN A 145 -13.73 -4.90 12.31
CA GLN A 145 -14.61 -3.81 12.71
C GLN A 145 -13.97 -2.89 13.74
N LYS A 146 -13.24 -3.44 14.72
CA LYS A 146 -12.48 -2.65 15.68
C LYS A 146 -11.43 -1.80 14.96
N ALA A 147 -10.62 -2.41 14.09
CA ALA A 147 -9.56 -1.68 13.39
C ALA A 147 -10.11 -0.56 12.49
N LEU A 148 -11.19 -0.84 11.77
CA LEU A 148 -11.87 0.12 10.91
C LEU A 148 -12.49 1.30 11.70
N GLY A 149 -12.63 1.19 13.02
CA GLY A 149 -13.08 2.27 13.91
C GLY A 149 -11.98 3.16 14.48
N PHE A 150 -10.69 2.82 14.32
CA PHE A 150 -9.57 3.64 14.83
C PHE A 150 -9.37 4.89 13.99
N GLY A 151 -8.89 6.00 14.56
CA GLY A 151 -8.59 7.23 13.80
C GLY A 151 -7.46 7.05 12.77
N ASP A 152 -6.42 6.30 13.15
CA ASP A 152 -5.35 5.85 12.26
C ASP A 152 -5.32 4.33 12.19
N VAL A 153 -5.80 3.77 11.07
CA VAL A 153 -5.88 2.33 10.82
C VAL A 153 -4.50 1.70 10.65
N SER A 154 -3.49 2.48 10.27
CA SER A 154 -2.14 2.01 9.94
C SER A 154 -1.43 1.40 11.15
N LEU A 155 -1.78 1.84 12.36
CA LEU A 155 -1.22 1.36 13.62
C LEU A 155 -1.57 -0.10 13.93
N LEU A 156 -2.64 -0.62 13.33
CA LEU A 156 -3.14 -1.97 13.57
C LEU A 156 -2.79 -2.94 12.44
N ASN A 157 -2.10 -2.46 11.41
CA ASN A 157 -1.65 -3.31 10.31
C ASN A 157 -0.42 -4.14 10.72
N PRO A 158 -0.33 -5.40 10.27
CA PRO A 158 -1.37 -6.18 9.58
C PRO A 158 -2.37 -6.83 10.57
N ILE A 159 -3.60 -7.07 10.12
CA ILE A 159 -4.65 -7.76 10.89
C ILE A 159 -4.79 -9.19 10.38
N LEU A 160 -4.58 -10.20 11.25
CA LEU A 160 -4.79 -11.60 10.86
C LEU A 160 -6.28 -11.94 10.79
N VAL A 161 -6.75 -12.34 9.62
CA VAL A 161 -8.15 -12.70 9.36
C VAL A 161 -8.27 -14.11 8.80
N HIS A 162 -9.37 -14.79 9.11
CA HIS A 162 -9.69 -16.12 8.60
C HIS A 162 -10.99 -16.07 7.83
N CYS A 163 -10.97 -16.58 6.58
CA CYS A 163 -12.16 -16.66 5.74
C CYS A 163 -13.18 -17.61 6.35
N ARG A 164 -14.47 -17.25 6.30
CA ARG A 164 -15.56 -18.05 6.91
C ARG A 164 -15.71 -19.41 6.24
N THR A 165 -15.68 -19.43 4.90
CA THR A 165 -16.01 -20.62 4.12
C THR A 165 -14.78 -21.50 3.87
N SER A 166 -13.64 -20.91 3.52
CA SER A 166 -12.41 -21.64 3.20
C SER A 166 -11.48 -21.88 4.39
N ALA A 167 -11.71 -21.21 5.53
CA ALA A 167 -10.83 -21.17 6.71
C ALA A 167 -9.39 -20.70 6.42
N LYS A 168 -9.11 -20.20 5.21
CA LYS A 168 -7.78 -19.73 4.82
C LYS A 168 -7.41 -18.45 5.57
N PRO A 169 -6.19 -18.36 6.13
CA PRO A 169 -5.71 -17.18 6.83
C PRO A 169 -5.12 -16.15 5.86
N PHE A 170 -5.38 -14.87 6.11
CA PHE A 170 -4.82 -13.75 5.37
C PHE A 170 -4.35 -12.65 6.33
N TYR A 171 -3.30 -11.92 5.95
CA TYR A 171 -3.05 -10.60 6.52
C TYR A 171 -3.87 -9.58 5.77
N ALA A 172 -4.72 -8.86 6.50
CA ALA A 172 -5.45 -7.71 6.00
C ALA A 172 -4.64 -6.44 6.33
N ILE A 173 -4.26 -5.71 5.29
CA ILE A 173 -3.54 -4.44 5.38
C ILE A 173 -4.52 -3.35 4.97
N VAL A 174 -4.88 -2.49 5.93
CA VAL A 174 -5.96 -1.52 5.78
C VAL A 174 -5.40 -0.13 5.55
N HIS A 175 -5.86 0.52 4.48
CA HIS A 175 -5.50 1.90 4.15
C HIS A 175 -6.76 2.75 3.95
N ARG A 176 -6.83 3.89 4.63
CA ARG A 176 -7.91 4.87 4.38
C ARG A 176 -7.53 5.81 3.25
N VAL A 177 -8.46 5.96 2.31
CA VAL A 177 -8.39 6.91 1.21
C VAL A 177 -9.66 7.74 1.26
N THR A 178 -9.65 8.99 0.80
CA THR A 178 -10.77 9.94 0.97
C THR A 178 -12.15 9.32 0.64
N GLY A 179 -12.95 9.00 1.67
CA GLY A 179 -14.29 8.43 1.55
C GLY A 179 -14.39 6.92 1.33
N SER A 180 -13.28 6.18 1.42
CA SER A 180 -13.24 4.72 1.20
C SER A 180 -12.13 4.04 1.99
N ILE A 181 -12.30 2.75 2.24
CA ILE A 181 -11.27 1.94 2.90
C ILE A 181 -10.78 0.88 1.91
N ILE A 182 -9.48 0.86 1.66
CA ILE A 182 -8.82 -0.15 0.85
C ILE A 182 -8.26 -1.21 1.79
N VAL A 183 -8.49 -2.47 1.48
CA VAL A 183 -7.97 -3.62 2.23
C VAL A 183 -7.28 -4.56 1.28
N ASP A 184 -5.97 -4.71 1.46
CA ASP A 184 -5.16 -5.69 0.76
C ASP A 184 -5.06 -6.97 1.59
N PHE A 185 -5.34 -8.11 0.96
CA PHE A 185 -5.30 -9.42 1.59
C PHE A 185 -4.14 -10.22 1.03
N GLU A 186 -3.16 -10.50 1.89
CA GLU A 186 -2.02 -11.33 1.56
C GLU A 186 -2.19 -12.72 2.18
N PRO A 187 -2.11 -13.81 1.41
CA PRO A 187 -2.31 -15.16 1.93
C PRO A 187 -1.20 -15.53 2.91
N VAL A 188 -1.59 -16.10 4.06
CA VAL A 188 -0.66 -16.62 5.06
C VAL A 188 -0.59 -18.14 4.89
N LYS A 189 0.61 -18.71 4.99
CA LYS A 189 0.71 -20.17 4.93
C LYS A 189 0.19 -20.78 6.24
N PRO A 190 -0.62 -21.85 6.22
CA PRO A 190 -1.25 -22.39 7.43
C PRO A 190 -0.29 -22.72 8.58
N TYR A 191 0.93 -23.17 8.26
CA TYR A 191 1.94 -23.50 9.26
C TYR A 191 2.62 -22.26 9.89
N GLU A 192 2.44 -21.07 9.30
CA GLU A 192 2.98 -19.80 9.81
C GLU A 192 2.00 -19.11 10.77
N VAL A 193 0.74 -19.56 10.82
CA VAL A 193 -0.29 -19.00 11.71
C VAL A 193 0.11 -19.11 13.19
N PRO A 194 0.56 -20.26 13.73
CA PRO A 194 1.01 -20.34 15.12
C PRO A 194 2.27 -19.50 15.41
N MET A 195 3.06 -19.17 14.38
CA MET A 195 4.33 -18.46 14.51
C MET A 195 4.25 -16.98 14.15
N THR A 196 3.07 -16.46 13.80
CA THR A 196 2.88 -15.07 13.35
C THR A 196 3.42 -14.04 14.36
N ALA A 197 3.09 -14.20 15.65
CA ALA A 197 3.55 -13.27 16.70
C ALA A 197 5.06 -13.38 16.95
N ALA A 198 5.61 -14.60 16.91
CA ALA A 198 7.04 -14.83 17.12
C ALA A 198 7.88 -14.28 15.96
N GLY A 199 7.43 -14.50 14.71
CA GLY A 199 8.06 -13.98 13.50
C GLY A 199 8.08 -12.45 13.48
N ALA A 200 6.95 -11.81 13.76
CA ALA A 200 6.87 -10.35 13.86
C ALA A 200 7.86 -9.80 14.90
N LEU A 201 7.93 -10.39 16.10
CA LEU A 201 8.82 -9.94 17.16
C LEU A 201 10.31 -10.08 16.77
N GLN A 202 10.69 -11.17 16.09
CA GLN A 202 12.06 -11.33 15.59
C GLN A 202 12.41 -10.28 14.55
N SER A 203 11.51 -9.99 13.61
CA SER A 203 11.71 -8.94 12.60
C SER A 203 11.91 -7.57 13.24
N TYR A 204 11.08 -7.20 14.23
CA TYR A 204 11.26 -5.96 14.98
C TYR A 204 12.58 -5.91 15.74
N LYS A 205 13.00 -7.02 16.35
CA LYS A 205 14.29 -7.10 17.06
C LYS A 205 15.47 -6.89 16.11
N LEU A 206 15.42 -7.47 14.91
CA LEU A 206 16.46 -7.28 13.90
C LEU A 206 16.48 -5.84 13.40
N ALA A 207 15.32 -5.25 13.14
CA ALA A 207 15.21 -3.85 12.74
C ALA A 207 15.75 -2.90 13.82
N ALA A 208 15.37 -3.09 15.08
CA ALA A 208 15.88 -2.31 16.20
C ALA A 208 17.41 -2.38 16.31
N LYS A 209 17.98 -3.59 16.20
CA LYS A 209 19.44 -3.77 16.15
C LYS A 209 20.09 -3.04 14.99
N ALA A 210 19.47 -3.05 13.81
CA ALA A 210 19.98 -2.34 12.63
C ALA A 210 19.94 -0.81 12.83
N ILE A 211 18.85 -0.28 13.39
CA ILE A 211 18.71 1.14 13.73
C ILE A 211 19.80 1.57 14.72
N THR A 212 20.04 0.78 15.77
CA THR A 212 21.12 1.05 16.74
C THR A 212 22.50 1.07 16.06
N ARG A 213 22.76 0.17 15.09
CA ARG A 213 24.02 0.15 14.34
C ARG A 213 24.22 1.38 13.45
N LEU A 214 23.13 2.02 13.01
CA LEU A 214 23.18 3.26 12.23
C LEU A 214 23.36 4.51 13.11
N GLY A 215 23.44 4.36 14.44
CA GLY A 215 23.71 5.46 15.37
C GLY A 215 22.46 6.22 15.84
N PHE A 216 21.26 5.73 15.54
CA PHE A 216 20.02 6.26 16.10
C PHE A 216 19.65 5.45 17.35
N SER A 217 19.52 6.10 18.51
CA SER A 217 18.80 5.51 19.64
C SER A 217 17.31 5.69 19.36
N LEU A 218 16.55 4.59 19.43
CA LEU A 218 15.10 4.65 19.59
C LEU A 218 14.75 5.24 20.95
#